data_AF-A0A963IXQ3-F1
#
_entry.id   AF-A0A963IXQ3-F1
#
_cell.length_a   1.000
_cell.length_b   1.000
_cell.length_c   1.000
_cell.angle_alpha   90.00
_cell.angle_beta   90.00
_cell.angle_gamma   90.00
#
_symmetry.space_group_name_H-M   'P 1'
#
loop_
_entity.id
_entity.type
_entity.pdbx_description
1 polymer ?
#
loop_
_entity_poly.entity_id
_entity_poly.type
_entity_poly.pdbx_seq_one_letter_code
_entity_poly.pdbx_strand_id
1 'polypeptide(L)' 'QVRVNKAGCLDRCAAGPVAVVYPEGVWYSYVDAADIDEIVESHLKNGHVVERLRTPPELGR' A
#
# COMPACT_ATOMS: atom_id res chain seq x y z
N GLN A 1 -3.51 -0.97 -16.98
CA GLN A 1 -2.06 -0.68 -17.02
C GLN A 1 -1.67 -0.08 -15.69
N VAL A 2 -0.68 -0.64 -15.00
CA VAL A 2 -0.24 -0.17 -13.68
C VAL A 2 1.05 0.64 -13.84
N ARG A 3 1.16 1.76 -13.12
CA ARG A 3 2.38 2.57 -13.05
C ARG A 3 2.89 2.59 -11.63
N VAL A 4 4.17 2.24 -11.45
CA VAL A 4 4.87 2.31 -10.16
C VAL A 4 5.83 3.49 -10.21
N ASN A 5 5.82 4.33 -9.17
CA ASN A 5 6.80 5.40 -9.00
C ASN A 5 7.41 5.30 -7.60
N LYS A 6 8.68 5.66 -7.47
CA LYS A 6 9.31 5.87 -6.16
C LYS A 6 8.80 7.19 -5.60
N ALA A 7 8.46 7.21 -4.31
CA ALA A 7 8.06 8.41 -3.59
C ALA A 7 9.07 8.73 -2.49
N GLY A 8 9.10 10.01 -2.09
CA GLY A 8 9.80 10.45 -0.88
C GLY A 8 8.97 10.20 0.38
N CYS A 9 9.17 11.01 1.42
CA CYS A 9 8.31 10.97 2.61
C CYS A 9 6.85 11.25 2.22
N LEU A 10 5.94 10.44 2.75
CA LEU A 10 4.48 10.59 2.57
C LEU A 10 3.78 10.95 3.88
N ASP A 11 4.52 11.49 4.86
CA ASP A 11 4.05 11.80 6.21
C ASP A 11 3.34 10.60 6.87
N ARG A 12 3.91 9.41 6.69
CA ARG A 12 3.45 8.17 7.33
C ARG A 12 4.61 7.32 7.86
N CYS A 13 5.61 7.97 8.45
CA CYS A 13 6.82 7.31 8.93
C CYS A 13 6.53 6.20 9.95
N ALA A 14 5.51 6.38 10.81
CA ALA A 14 5.10 5.39 11.81
C ALA A 14 4.57 4.07 11.20
N ALA A 15 4.20 4.07 9.91
CA ALA A 15 3.73 2.91 9.16
C ALA A 15 4.76 2.42 8.12
N GLY A 16 5.98 2.98 8.14
CA GLY A 16 7.01 2.66 7.15
C GLY A 16 7.52 1.21 7.28
N PRO A 17 7.80 0.50 6.16
CA PRO A 17 7.62 0.89 4.75
C PRO A 17 6.15 1.07 4.33
N VAL A 18 5.89 2.06 3.47
CA VAL A 18 4.52 2.45 3.08
C VAL A 18 4.37 2.56 1.56
N ALA A 19 3.22 2.12 1.04
CA ALA A 19 2.78 2.34 -0.34
C ALA A 19 1.34 2.86 -0.37
N VAL A 20 1.01 3.63 -1.40
CA VAL A 20 -0.35 4.11 -1.66
C VAL A 20 -0.79 3.75 -3.07
N VAL A 21 -2.01 3.23 -3.20
CA VAL A 21 -2.62 2.89 -4.48
C VAL A 21 -3.72 3.92 -4.78
N TYR A 22 -3.66 4.47 -5.99
CA TYR A 22 -4.63 5.42 -6.53
C TYR A 22 -5.37 4.80 -7.72
N PRO A 23 -6.64 5.19 -7.97
CA PRO A 23 -7.36 6.34 -7.39
C PRO A 23 -7.99 6.13 -6.00
N GLU A 24 -8.02 4.90 -5.48
CA GLU A 24 -8.75 4.53 -4.26
C GLU A 24 -8.18 5.17 -2.97
N GLY A 25 -6.90 5.56 -2.98
CA GLY A 25 -6.24 6.14 -1.82
C GLY A 25 -6.00 5.10 -0.71
N VAL A 26 -5.81 3.84 -1.09
CA VAL A 26 -5.56 2.74 -0.15
C VAL A 26 -4.09 2.75 0.24
N TRP A 27 -3.83 2.77 1.54
CA TRP A 27 -2.49 2.80 2.12
C TRP A 27 -2.14 1.41 2.65
N TYR A 28 -0.94 0.94 2.31
CA TYR A 28 -0.41 -0.34 2.75
C TYR A 28 0.89 -0.15 3.53
N SER A 29 1.06 -0.99 4.56
CA SER A 29 2.36 -1.28 5.16
C SER A 29 2.67 -2.75 4.90
N TYR A 30 3.91 -3.07 4.62
CA TYR A 30 4.36 -4.41 4.21
C TYR A 30 5.72 -4.72 4.81
N VAL A 31 5.99 -6.01 5.02
CA VAL A 31 7.23 -6.48 5.66
C VAL A 31 8.15 -7.15 4.65
N ASP A 32 7.59 -7.88 3.68
CA ASP A 32 8.36 -8.67 2.74
C ASP A 32 7.82 -8.61 1.30
N ALA A 33 8.44 -9.39 0.40
CA ALA A 33 8.03 -9.45 -1.00
C ALA A 33 6.70 -10.21 -1.20
N ALA A 34 6.35 -11.15 -0.32
CA ALA A 34 5.10 -11.90 -0.43
C ALA A 34 3.89 -10.99 -0.17
N ASP A 35 4.02 -10.04 0.76
CA ASP A 35 3.04 -8.97 0.97
C ASP A 35 2.82 -8.13 -0.31
N ILE A 36 3.90 -7.81 -1.02
CA ILE A 36 3.83 -7.07 -2.29
C ILE A 36 3.14 -7.91 -3.37
N ASP A 37 3.50 -9.19 -3.51
CA ASP A 37 2.88 -10.09 -4.48
C ASP A 37 1.37 -10.21 -4.23
N GLU A 38 0.94 -10.28 -2.97
CA GLU A 38 -0.49 -10.29 -2.61
C GLU A 38 -1.19 -8.97 -2.98
N ILE A 39 -0.57 -7.82 -2.73
CA ILE A 39 -1.12 -6.51 -3.15
C ILE A 39 -1.27 -6.45 -4.68
N VAL A 40 -0.27 -6.94 -5.42
CA VAL A 40 -0.30 -6.93 -6.89
C VAL A 40 -1.42 -7.84 -7.42
N GLU A 41 -1.48 -9.08 -6.96
CA GLU A 41 -2.45 -10.06 -7.46
C GLU A 41 -3.87 -9.76 -6.95
N SER A 42 -4.06 -9.47 -5.67
CA SER A 42 -5.40 -9.23 -5.11
C SER A 42 -5.91 -7.85 -5.49
N HIS A 43 -5.14 -6.79 -5.20
CA HIS A 43 -5.64 -5.42 -5.34
C HIS A 43 -5.46 -4.89 -6.76
N LEU A 44 -4.25 -4.90 -7.31
CA LEU A 44 -3.98 -4.25 -8.60
C LEU A 44 -4.58 -5.00 -9.79
N LYS A 45 -4.65 -6.34 -9.71
CA LYS A 45 -5.15 -7.19 -10.79
C LYS A 45 -6.63 -7.55 -10.63
N ASN A 46 -7.07 -7.89 -9.41
CA ASN A 46 -8.46 -8.32 -9.15
C ASN A 46 -9.34 -7.23 -8.49
N GLY A 47 -8.79 -6.09 -8.07
CA GLY A 47 -9.56 -5.01 -7.44
C GLY A 47 -9.95 -5.27 -5.99
N HIS A 48 -9.34 -6.25 -5.32
CA HIS A 48 -9.65 -6.61 -3.93
C HIS A 48 -8.59 -6.08 -2.97
N VAL A 49 -9.00 -5.18 -2.08
CA VAL A 49 -8.12 -4.60 -1.06
C VAL A 49 -7.63 -5.67 -0.08
N VAL A 50 -6.34 -5.65 0.21
CA VAL A 50 -5.71 -6.57 1.17
C VAL A 50 -5.81 -5.97 2.57
N GLU A 51 -6.96 -6.13 3.24
CA GLU A 51 -7.26 -5.47 4.52
C GLU A 51 -6.22 -5.74 5.63
N ARG A 52 -5.56 -6.90 5.63
CA ARG A 52 -4.50 -7.23 6.62
C ARG A 52 -3.29 -6.31 6.54
N LEU A 53 -2.99 -5.80 5.34
CA LEU A 53 -1.84 -4.93 5.06
C LEU A 53 -2.24 -3.44 5.08
N ARG A 54 -3.54 -3.15 5.18
CA ARG A 54 -4.04 -1.79 5.10
C ARG A 54 -3.66 -1.01 6.36
N THR A 55 -3.05 0.16 6.18
CA THR A 55 -2.70 1.01 7.32
C THR A 55 -3.93 1.70 7.89
N PRO A 56 -4.02 1.88 9.22
CA PRO A 56 -5.06 2.71 9.81
C PRO A 56 -5.06 4.14 9.25
N PRO A 57 -6.23 4.78 9.09
CA PRO A 57 -6.34 6.15 8.58
C PRO A 57 -5.48 7.16 9.34
N GLU A 58 -5.43 7.02 10.66
CA GLU A 58 -4.76 7.87 11.64
C GLU A 58 -3.26 7.58 11.82
N LEU A 59 -2.74 6.45 11.31
CA LEU A 59 -1.35 6.09 11.55
C LEU A 59 -0.40 6.96 10.72
N GLY A 60 0.27 7.88 11.40
CA GLY A 60 1.29 8.77 10.84
C GLY A 60 0.84 10.20 10.51
N ARG A 61 -0.45 10.53 10.70
CA ARG A 61 -0.99 11.89 10.51
C ARG A 61 -1.02 12.71 11.79
#